data_AF-I3WG35-F1
#
_entry.id   AF-I3WG35-F1
#
_cell.length_a   1.000
_cell.length_b   1.000
_cell.length_c   1.000
_cell.angle_alpha   90.00
_cell.angle_beta   90.00
_cell.angle_gamma   90.00
#
_symmetry.space_group_name_H-M   'P 1'
#
loop_
_entity.id
_entity.type
_entity.pdbx_description
1 polymer ?
#
loop_
_entity_poly.entity_id
_entity_poly.type
_entity_poly.pdbx_seq_one_letter_code
_entity_poly.pdbx_strand_id
1 'polypeptide(L)'
;MRCSRCGANVVEGDRFCENCGAPVAVQAGPVCPVCGQQSEPGVRFCQQCGAELSAGPQPAQPAQSDDDGPTMLSQSPLLKPPFQAPQAGVPGTGQDDQFQQTMQSDWTVPSTQPQSAQPVPTAQPVPPAQPYQAVQQYAGQYGAAQPGAVFPPQAVQPPVQPSRPGESAGKGKKKTALIVGIIIAVLVVALVAGFGVWWFILRDSDTQSAQTQSTSQQSGKTKSGDSKAAKDDKPCTAAPDAELSSVDHSDANLVAQLQLTSNCASTKDGDTAEFKESDVKVSIKDDDGNVIASAVFDFSKQPVKFNGEKANVALEFTTRQYWRPYDQIETGSAEVILQTGQSGTGEAGSADGDALAGSDIDSEDAERYAQLALSWQLKHDESAASRFYTTYTTQLSSKKNGMKADGKTWHYVDIYEQFLQQRIKHKNAILIWSGDYPTYTKADASTAYYVILSGDTVDSVKAGDAWCKSNGYGAADCAVVDLQ
;
A
#
# COMPACT_ATOMS: atom_id res chain seq x y z
N MET A 1 13.97 24.60 -15.90
CA MET A 1 14.88 23.57 -16.48
C MET A 1 14.07 22.46 -17.14
N ARG A 2 14.67 21.48 -17.85
CA ARG A 2 13.93 20.30 -18.36
C ARG A 2 14.22 19.07 -17.53
N CYS A 3 13.20 18.28 -17.24
CA CYS A 3 13.34 17.01 -16.56
C CYS A 3 14.14 16.02 -17.43
N SER A 4 15.17 15.41 -16.86
CA SER A 4 16.00 14.39 -17.53
C SER A 4 15.23 13.10 -17.86
N ARG A 5 14.13 12.83 -17.15
CA ARG A 5 13.32 11.61 -17.30
C ARG A 5 12.21 11.73 -18.35
N CYS A 6 11.44 12.82 -18.33
CA CYS A 6 10.27 12.97 -19.22
C CYS A 6 10.35 14.17 -20.19
N GLY A 7 11.40 15.00 -20.10
CA GLY A 7 11.58 16.16 -20.97
C GLY A 7 10.65 17.35 -20.71
N ALA A 8 9.72 17.26 -19.74
CA ALA A 8 8.84 18.36 -19.37
C ALA A 8 9.62 19.54 -18.74
N ASN A 9 9.05 20.74 -18.85
CA ASN A 9 9.58 21.91 -18.14
C ASN A 9 9.36 21.74 -16.63
N VAL A 10 10.38 22.05 -15.86
CA VAL A 10 10.42 22.04 -14.39
C VAL A 10 10.64 23.47 -13.92
N VAL A 11 9.84 23.93 -12.95
CA VAL A 11 9.94 25.27 -12.37
C VAL A 11 11.22 25.36 -11.52
N GLU A 12 11.87 26.52 -11.57
CA GLU A 12 13.11 26.74 -10.84
C GLU A 12 12.85 26.75 -9.32
N GLY A 13 13.46 25.82 -8.59
CA GLY A 13 13.22 25.60 -7.15
C GLY A 13 12.49 24.30 -6.83
N ASP A 14 11.90 23.62 -7.82
CA ASP A 14 11.22 22.34 -7.60
C ASP A 14 12.23 21.21 -7.34
N ARG A 15 11.99 20.44 -6.27
CA ARG A 15 12.79 19.24 -5.96
C ARG A 15 12.41 18.05 -6.87
N PHE A 16 11.21 18.06 -7.44
CA PHE A 16 10.65 16.99 -8.26
C PHE A 16 9.92 17.55 -9.48
N CYS A 17 9.91 16.79 -10.57
CA CYS A 17 9.21 17.18 -11.78
C CYS A 17 7.70 16.97 -11.62
N GLU A 18 6.92 18.03 -11.73
CA GLU A 18 5.45 17.96 -11.66
C GLU A 18 4.80 17.09 -12.77
N ASN A 19 5.52 16.79 -13.85
CA ASN A 19 4.97 15.94 -14.90
C ASN A 19 5.30 14.44 -14.75
N CYS A 20 6.45 14.08 -14.16
CA CYS A 20 6.87 12.67 -14.07
C CYS A 20 7.25 12.17 -12.66
N GLY A 21 7.27 13.07 -11.66
CA GLY A 21 7.63 12.76 -10.28
C GLY A 21 9.12 12.49 -10.08
N ALA A 22 9.93 12.54 -11.15
CA ALA A 22 11.38 12.34 -11.05
C ALA A 22 12.02 13.47 -10.23
N PRO A 23 12.97 13.16 -9.34
CA PRO A 23 13.77 14.19 -8.70
C PRO A 23 14.50 15.00 -9.76
N VAL A 24 14.48 16.30 -9.54
CA VAL A 24 15.15 17.26 -10.38
C VAL A 24 16.55 17.38 -9.83
N ALA A 25 17.57 17.08 -10.64
CA ALA A 25 18.95 17.34 -10.28
C ALA A 25 19.14 18.86 -10.12
N VAL A 26 18.82 19.39 -8.95
CA VAL A 26 19.13 20.76 -8.57
C VAL A 26 20.64 20.89 -8.76
N GLN A 27 21.06 21.88 -9.54
CA GLN A 27 22.47 22.05 -9.92
C GLN A 27 23.34 21.85 -8.68
N ALA A 28 24.19 20.83 -8.73
CA ALA A 28 25.12 20.55 -7.66
C ALA A 28 25.92 21.84 -7.43
N GLY A 29 26.04 22.29 -6.18
CA GLY A 29 26.78 23.49 -5.84
C GLY A 29 28.27 23.39 -6.22
N PRO A 30 29.14 24.30 -5.77
CA PRO A 30 30.57 24.11 -5.97
C PRO A 30 31.07 22.89 -5.17
N VAL A 31 31.97 22.11 -5.78
CA VAL A 31 32.73 21.09 -5.07
C VAL A 31 33.73 21.80 -4.15
N CYS A 32 33.75 21.42 -2.88
CA CYS A 32 34.66 22.02 -1.92
C CYS A 32 36.12 21.76 -2.34
N PRO A 33 36.95 22.79 -2.52
CA PRO A 33 38.35 22.61 -2.93
C PRO A 33 39.21 22.00 -1.82
N VAL A 34 38.74 22.02 -0.57
CA VAL A 34 39.49 21.53 0.59
C VAL A 34 39.22 20.04 0.85
N CYS A 35 37.95 19.60 0.84
CA CYS A 35 37.60 18.22 1.17
C CYS A 35 36.99 17.42 0.00
N GLY A 36 36.81 18.04 -1.18
CA GLY A 36 36.24 17.39 -2.36
C GLY A 36 34.74 17.09 -2.29
N GLN A 37 34.06 17.51 -1.21
CA GLN A 37 32.62 17.27 -1.03
C GLN A 37 31.79 18.22 -1.89
N GLN A 38 30.80 17.65 -2.58
CA GLN A 38 29.80 18.38 -3.34
C GLN A 38 28.89 19.18 -2.39
N SER A 39 28.85 20.51 -2.53
CA SER A 39 28.04 21.38 -1.66
C SER A 39 26.65 21.64 -2.25
N GLU A 40 25.70 22.04 -1.41
CA GLU A 40 24.36 22.48 -1.84
C GLU A 40 24.44 23.84 -2.58
N PRO A 41 23.57 24.09 -3.58
CA PRO A 41 23.54 25.39 -4.24
C PRO A 41 23.21 26.53 -3.25
N GLY A 42 24.04 27.58 -3.26
CA GLY A 42 23.83 28.79 -2.44
C GLY A 42 24.54 28.83 -1.08
N VAL A 43 25.24 27.77 -0.66
CA VAL A 43 26.00 27.80 0.61
C VAL A 43 27.36 28.49 0.44
N ARG A 44 27.72 29.35 1.39
CA ARG A 44 28.99 30.11 1.38
C ARG A 44 30.15 29.33 2.00
N PHE A 45 29.84 28.35 2.83
CA PHE A 45 30.80 27.51 3.54
C PHE A 45 30.45 26.05 3.34
N CYS A 46 31.45 25.20 3.23
CA CYS A 46 31.30 23.76 3.16
C CYS A 46 30.80 23.24 4.51
N GLN A 47 29.63 22.60 4.53
CA GLN A 47 29.05 22.05 5.76
C GLN A 47 29.85 20.87 6.34
N GLN A 48 30.77 20.28 5.56
CA GLN A 48 31.59 19.14 5.95
C GLN A 48 32.91 19.54 6.65
N CYS A 49 33.51 20.66 6.25
CA CYS A 49 34.85 21.05 6.72
C CYS A 49 34.99 22.54 7.08
N GLY A 50 33.95 23.35 6.90
CA GLY A 50 33.94 24.78 7.20
C GLY A 50 34.65 25.67 6.17
N ALA A 51 35.27 25.11 5.13
CA ALA A 51 35.98 25.88 4.12
C ALA A 51 35.03 26.78 3.32
N GLU A 52 35.44 28.03 3.08
CA GLU A 52 34.69 28.95 2.22
C GLU A 52 34.71 28.51 0.76
N LEU A 53 33.59 28.70 0.06
CA LEU A 53 33.39 28.26 -1.32
C LEU A 53 33.37 29.44 -2.32
N SER A 54 34.06 30.53 -1.97
CA SER A 54 33.85 31.89 -2.46
C SER A 54 33.97 32.12 -3.97
N ALA A 55 33.07 32.99 -4.48
CA ALA A 55 33.39 34.07 -5.41
C ALA A 55 32.38 35.24 -5.25
N GLY A 56 32.65 36.15 -4.31
CA GLY A 56 32.08 37.50 -4.27
C GLY A 56 33.20 38.48 -3.88
N PRO A 57 33.30 39.68 -4.48
CA PRO A 57 34.47 40.53 -4.32
C PRO A 57 34.55 41.07 -2.89
N GLN A 58 35.65 40.75 -2.20
CA GLN A 58 35.95 41.30 -0.89
C GLN A 58 36.50 42.72 -1.05
N PRO A 59 36.04 43.72 -0.27
CA PRO A 59 36.61 45.05 -0.28
C PRO A 59 38.07 44.99 0.19
N ALA A 60 38.96 45.63 -0.56
CA ALA A 60 40.37 45.77 -0.22
C ALA A 60 40.54 46.50 1.12
N GLN A 61 41.27 45.89 2.06
CA GLN A 61 41.86 46.62 3.17
C GLN A 61 43.27 47.13 2.80
N PRO A 62 43.72 48.27 3.33
CA PRO A 62 44.87 49.00 2.83
C PRO A 62 46.20 48.43 3.31
N ALA A 63 47.22 48.59 2.46
CA ALA A 63 48.61 48.31 2.75
C ALA A 63 49.15 49.18 3.90
N GLN A 64 49.92 48.56 4.80
CA GLN A 64 50.91 49.27 5.61
C GLN A 64 52.29 48.77 5.21
N SER A 65 53.10 49.73 4.79
CA SER A 65 54.48 49.63 4.34
C SER A 65 55.48 49.59 5.50
N ASP A 66 56.66 49.07 5.16
CA ASP A 66 57.95 48.91 5.87
C ASP A 66 58.44 50.21 6.58
N ASP A 67 59.35 50.24 7.56
CA ASP A 67 60.74 49.73 7.71
C ASP A 67 61.06 49.67 9.24
N ASP A 68 62.02 48.95 9.82
CA ASP A 68 63.46 48.81 9.54
C ASP A 68 64.02 47.51 10.19
N GLY A 69 64.90 46.80 9.48
CA GLY A 69 65.80 45.76 10.02
C GLY A 69 67.01 46.35 10.78
N PRO A 70 68.09 45.59 11.12
CA PRO A 70 68.63 44.49 10.33
C PRO A 70 69.17 43.23 11.07
N THR A 71 69.09 42.11 10.35
CA THR A 71 70.16 41.12 10.03
C THR A 71 70.92 40.39 11.14
N MET A 72 70.89 39.03 11.11
CA MET A 72 72.07 38.15 10.97
C MET A 72 71.67 36.69 10.61
N LEU A 73 72.10 36.25 9.42
CA LEU A 73 72.75 34.97 9.03
C LEU A 73 72.16 33.62 9.52
N SER A 74 71.61 32.77 8.65
CA SER A 74 72.28 31.83 7.72
C SER A 74 72.90 30.59 8.37
N GLN A 75 72.26 29.42 8.11
CA GLN A 75 72.81 28.06 7.87
C GLN A 75 72.09 26.91 8.63
N SER A 76 71.63 25.92 7.87
CA SER A 76 71.46 24.49 8.28
C SER A 76 72.55 23.66 7.57
N PRO A 77 72.76 22.32 7.77
CA PRO A 77 72.02 21.31 8.55
C PRO A 77 72.94 20.25 9.28
N LEU A 78 72.35 19.09 9.66
CA LEU A 78 72.92 17.80 10.21
C LEU A 78 72.75 17.64 11.74
N LEU A 79 72.24 16.54 12.34
CA LEU A 79 72.49 15.10 12.14
C LEU A 79 71.32 14.18 12.57
N LYS A 80 71.39 12.92 12.10
CA LYS A 80 70.59 11.70 12.40
C LYS A 80 70.79 11.12 13.83
N PRO A 81 69.97 10.12 14.26
CA PRO A 81 69.86 9.60 15.62
C PRO A 81 70.71 8.33 15.87
N PRO A 82 70.65 7.73 17.08
CA PRO A 82 70.87 6.29 17.21
C PRO A 82 69.68 5.51 17.83
N PHE A 83 69.55 4.31 17.29
CA PHE A 83 68.79 3.13 17.72
C PHE A 83 69.18 2.63 19.13
N GLN A 84 68.28 1.91 19.81
CA GLN A 84 68.34 0.43 19.95
C GLN A 84 67.24 -0.14 20.88
N ALA A 85 66.66 -1.26 20.44
CA ALA A 85 65.82 -2.18 21.21
C ALA A 85 66.67 -3.22 21.96
N PRO A 86 66.07 -4.03 22.85
CA PRO A 86 66.35 -5.46 22.82
C PRO A 86 65.11 -6.36 22.90
N GLN A 87 65.32 -7.62 22.52
CA GLN A 87 64.33 -8.64 22.16
C GLN A 87 63.96 -9.62 23.28
N ALA A 88 62.75 -10.19 23.10
CA ALA A 88 62.18 -11.49 23.47
C ALA A 88 62.89 -12.48 24.43
N GLY A 89 62.07 -13.06 25.33
CA GLY A 89 62.29 -14.37 25.95
C GLY A 89 61.12 -14.79 26.87
N VAL A 90 60.38 -15.83 26.49
CA VAL A 90 59.48 -16.66 27.33
C VAL A 90 60.16 -18.03 27.52
N PRO A 91 59.97 -18.83 28.59
CA PRO A 91 58.65 -19.32 29.03
C PRO A 91 58.44 -19.64 30.55
N GLY A 92 57.18 -19.87 30.95
CA GLY A 92 56.84 -20.98 31.88
C GLY A 92 56.25 -20.66 33.28
N THR A 93 54.94 -20.96 33.41
CA THR A 93 54.17 -21.45 34.57
C THR A 93 54.02 -20.61 35.85
N GLY A 94 52.76 -20.23 36.13
CA GLY A 94 52.28 -19.81 37.45
C GLY A 94 50.79 -19.43 37.39
N GLN A 95 49.96 -20.17 38.12
CA GLN A 95 48.53 -19.92 38.38
C GLN A 95 48.28 -18.51 38.92
N ASP A 96 47.12 -17.91 38.60
CA ASP A 96 46.09 -17.53 39.59
C ASP A 96 45.03 -16.57 39.01
N ASP A 97 43.81 -16.80 39.48
CA ASP A 97 42.54 -16.17 39.14
C ASP A 97 42.51 -14.64 39.29
N GLN A 98 42.21 -13.91 38.21
CA GLN A 98 41.63 -12.56 38.32
C GLN A 98 40.91 -12.13 37.04
N PHE A 99 39.74 -12.72 36.74
CA PHE A 99 38.78 -12.11 35.83
C PHE A 99 37.36 -12.49 36.22
N GLN A 100 36.88 -11.98 37.36
CA GLN A 100 35.47 -11.95 37.80
C GLN A 100 35.28 -11.00 39.00
N GLN A 101 35.75 -9.75 38.91
CA GLN A 101 35.50 -8.78 39.98
C GLN A 101 35.61 -7.30 39.51
N THR A 102 34.71 -6.89 38.63
CA THR A 102 34.35 -5.46 38.46
C THR A 102 32.86 -5.33 38.12
N MET A 103 32.00 -5.78 39.03
CA MET A 103 30.55 -5.55 39.04
C MET A 103 30.08 -5.63 40.49
N GLN A 104 30.46 -4.65 41.31
CA GLN A 104 29.76 -4.30 42.57
C GLN A 104 30.47 -3.13 43.26
N SER A 105 29.71 -2.06 43.47
CA SER A 105 29.64 -1.20 44.67
C SER A 105 29.63 0.28 44.32
N ASP A 106 28.44 0.84 44.13
CA ASP A 106 28.04 2.12 44.73
C ASP A 106 26.59 2.45 44.37
N TRP A 107 25.65 2.00 45.20
CA TRP A 107 24.32 2.61 45.32
C TRP A 107 23.88 2.55 46.78
N THR A 108 24.12 3.63 47.51
CA THR A 108 23.55 3.94 48.81
C THR A 108 22.13 4.48 48.60
N VAL A 109 21.14 3.86 49.24
CA VAL A 109 19.72 4.24 49.20
C VAL A 109 19.41 5.25 50.31
N PRO A 110 18.75 6.39 50.05
CA PRO A 110 18.04 7.14 51.07
C PRO A 110 16.57 6.67 51.14
N SER A 111 16.13 6.39 52.36
CA SER A 111 14.74 6.10 52.73
C SER A 111 13.92 7.39 52.74
N THR A 112 12.76 7.41 52.06
CA THR A 112 11.74 8.47 52.21
C THR A 112 10.34 7.89 52.32
N GLN A 113 9.63 8.40 53.34
CA GLN A 113 8.25 8.16 53.76
C GLN A 113 7.18 8.20 52.65
N PRO A 114 6.00 7.58 52.87
CA PRO A 114 4.86 7.70 51.97
C PRO A 114 4.18 9.07 52.15
N GLN A 115 4.16 9.86 51.07
CA GLN A 115 3.37 11.09 50.97
C GLN A 115 2.04 10.84 50.25
N SER A 116 1.02 11.54 50.75
CA SER A 116 -0.39 11.54 50.36
C SER A 116 -0.66 11.92 48.90
N ALA A 117 -1.67 11.26 48.32
CA ALA A 117 -2.19 11.49 46.97
C ALA A 117 -2.61 12.94 46.71
N GLN A 118 -2.19 13.48 45.56
CA GLN A 118 -2.78 14.66 44.93
C GLN A 118 -3.53 14.27 43.65
N PRO A 119 -4.62 14.97 43.28
CA PRO A 119 -5.53 14.54 42.23
C PRO A 119 -4.97 14.75 40.81
N VAL A 120 -5.23 13.77 39.95
CA VAL A 120 -4.95 13.79 38.50
C VAL A 120 -5.85 14.83 37.80
N PRO A 121 -5.35 15.66 36.87
CA PRO A 121 -6.21 16.49 36.03
C PRO A 121 -6.97 15.62 35.03
N THR A 122 -8.29 15.67 35.07
CA THR A 122 -9.19 15.05 34.11
C THR A 122 -9.00 15.65 32.72
N ALA A 123 -8.71 14.81 31.72
CA ALA A 123 -8.70 15.18 30.31
C ALA A 123 -10.10 15.65 29.87
N GLN A 124 -10.15 16.76 29.14
CA GLN A 124 -11.38 17.27 28.54
C GLN A 124 -11.77 16.43 27.31
N PRO A 125 -13.08 16.19 27.06
CA PRO A 125 -13.52 15.42 25.90
C PRO A 125 -13.34 16.21 24.60
N VAL A 126 -12.74 15.54 23.60
CA VAL A 126 -12.62 16.00 22.22
C VAL A 126 -14.02 15.97 21.55
N PRO A 127 -14.46 17.03 20.85
CA PRO A 127 -15.73 17.01 20.13
C PRO A 127 -15.67 16.08 18.89
N PRO A 128 -16.77 15.40 18.53
CA PRO A 128 -16.79 14.46 17.42
C PRO A 128 -16.66 15.17 16.06
N ALA A 129 -15.81 14.60 15.19
CA ALA A 129 -15.65 15.02 13.80
C ALA A 129 -16.99 14.94 13.04
N GLN A 130 -17.32 16.00 12.32
CA GLN A 130 -18.48 16.06 11.42
C GLN A 130 -18.18 15.25 10.14
N PRO A 131 -19.17 14.54 9.56
CA PRO A 131 -18.98 13.76 8.35
C PRO A 131 -18.80 14.66 7.11
N TYR A 132 -17.81 14.33 6.29
CA TYR A 132 -17.60 14.93 4.97
C TYR A 132 -18.83 14.66 4.08
N GLN A 133 -19.52 15.73 3.67
CA GLN A 133 -20.50 15.66 2.59
C GLN A 133 -19.78 15.72 1.24
N ALA A 134 -20.11 14.76 0.38
CA ALA A 134 -19.69 14.68 -1.00
C ALA A 134 -20.06 15.94 -1.78
N VAL A 135 -19.08 16.55 -2.44
CA VAL A 135 -19.35 17.49 -3.54
C VAL A 135 -19.44 16.67 -4.83
N GLN A 136 -20.66 16.23 -5.14
CA GLN A 136 -21.06 16.04 -6.53
C GLN A 136 -21.63 17.36 -7.08
N GLN A 137 -21.47 17.53 -8.39
CA GLN A 137 -21.97 18.63 -9.25
C GLN A 137 -21.00 19.81 -9.38
N TYR A 138 -20.30 19.91 -10.51
CA TYR A 138 -20.73 20.72 -11.67
C TYR A 138 -19.76 20.48 -12.84
N ALA A 139 -20.10 19.51 -13.69
CA ALA A 139 -19.64 19.50 -15.08
C ALA A 139 -20.68 20.28 -15.90
N GLY A 140 -20.29 21.44 -16.42
CA GLY A 140 -21.14 22.22 -17.30
C GLY A 140 -20.56 23.58 -17.67
N GLN A 141 -20.36 23.77 -18.97
CA GLN A 141 -20.27 25.05 -19.67
C GLN A 141 -18.95 25.83 -19.63
N TYR A 142 -18.12 25.56 -20.63
CA TYR A 142 -17.14 26.48 -21.19
C TYR A 142 -17.88 27.70 -21.80
N GLY A 143 -17.48 28.91 -21.41
CA GLY A 143 -17.98 30.17 -21.94
C GLY A 143 -16.96 31.29 -21.74
N ALA A 144 -16.72 32.06 -22.79
CA ALA A 144 -15.58 32.94 -23.00
C ALA A 144 -15.46 34.17 -22.07
N ALA A 145 -14.24 34.71 -22.03
CA ALA A 145 -13.79 35.88 -21.29
C ALA A 145 -14.41 37.23 -21.73
N GLN A 146 -14.65 38.15 -20.79
CA GLN A 146 -14.34 39.60 -20.87
C GLN A 146 -14.38 40.27 -19.47
N PRO A 147 -13.68 41.42 -19.26
CA PRO A 147 -13.40 41.99 -17.94
C PRO A 147 -14.30 43.18 -17.56
N GLY A 148 -14.43 43.42 -16.24
CA GLY A 148 -14.72 44.74 -15.67
C GLY A 148 -16.03 44.85 -14.88
N ALA A 149 -15.91 44.98 -13.55
CA ALA A 149 -16.77 45.85 -12.73
C ALA A 149 -16.15 46.03 -11.33
N VAL A 150 -16.02 47.29 -10.93
CA VAL A 150 -15.50 47.79 -9.65
C VAL A 150 -16.69 48.07 -8.73
N PHE A 151 -16.72 47.55 -7.49
CA PHE A 151 -17.57 48.08 -6.39
C PHE A 151 -16.94 47.79 -4.99
N PRO A 152 -17.22 48.63 -3.96
CA PRO A 152 -16.30 49.02 -2.86
C PRO A 152 -16.45 48.24 -1.53
N PRO A 153 -15.59 48.49 -0.50
CA PRO A 153 -15.52 47.68 0.72
C PRO A 153 -16.26 48.30 1.92
N GLN A 154 -17.05 47.50 2.65
CA GLN A 154 -17.59 47.77 4.00
C GLN A 154 -17.97 46.42 4.64
N ALA A 155 -17.93 46.14 5.94
CA ALA A 155 -17.34 46.74 7.13
C ALA A 155 -17.32 45.65 8.23
N VAL A 156 -16.38 45.76 9.17
CA VAL A 156 -16.12 44.84 10.29
C VAL A 156 -17.20 44.97 11.38
N GLN A 157 -17.66 43.85 11.97
CA GLN A 157 -18.39 43.84 13.25
C GLN A 157 -17.73 42.88 14.30
N PRO A 158 -17.70 43.26 15.59
CA PRO A 158 -16.99 42.55 16.68
C PRO A 158 -17.83 41.46 17.41
N PRO A 159 -17.21 40.61 18.27
CA PRO A 159 -17.82 39.38 18.78
C PRO A 159 -18.61 39.57 20.09
N VAL A 160 -19.64 38.74 20.30
CA VAL A 160 -20.44 38.66 21.53
C VAL A 160 -20.06 37.41 22.33
N GLN A 161 -19.80 37.59 23.63
CA GLN A 161 -19.49 36.55 24.62
C GLN A 161 -20.74 36.01 25.37
N PRO A 162 -20.66 34.85 26.05
CA PRO A 162 -21.81 34.00 26.39
C PRO A 162 -22.33 34.13 27.83
N SER A 163 -23.61 33.79 28.03
CA SER A 163 -24.26 33.66 29.35
C SER A 163 -24.83 32.25 29.55
N ARG A 164 -24.61 31.68 30.74
CA ARG A 164 -25.30 30.52 31.35
C ARG A 164 -25.51 30.85 32.84
N PRO A 165 -26.29 30.09 33.64
CA PRO A 165 -27.36 29.12 33.35
C PRO A 165 -28.65 29.41 34.17
N GLY A 166 -29.75 28.74 33.84
CA GLY A 166 -30.99 28.73 34.64
C GLY A 166 -31.69 27.38 34.54
N GLU A 167 -31.91 26.76 35.69
CA GLU A 167 -32.38 25.40 35.92
C GLU A 167 -33.91 25.37 36.13
N SER A 168 -34.64 24.44 35.48
CA SER A 168 -35.66 23.57 36.13
C SER A 168 -36.62 22.88 35.15
N ALA A 169 -36.58 21.55 35.24
CA ALA A 169 -37.69 20.59 35.31
C ALA A 169 -38.90 20.66 34.34
N GLY A 170 -39.00 19.63 33.50
CA GLY A 170 -40.24 19.25 32.81
C GLY A 170 -40.26 17.76 32.44
N LYS A 171 -40.97 16.96 33.24
CA LYS A 171 -41.19 15.51 33.09
C LYS A 171 -41.98 15.18 31.81
N GLY A 172 -41.50 14.24 31.01
CA GLY A 172 -42.25 13.63 29.91
C GLY A 172 -41.78 12.21 29.59
N LYS A 173 -42.44 11.20 30.18
CA LYS A 173 -42.25 9.77 29.84
C LYS A 173 -42.93 9.45 28.51
N LYS A 174 -42.23 8.85 27.54
CA LYS A 174 -42.85 7.96 26.53
C LYS A 174 -41.92 6.78 26.19
N LYS A 175 -42.52 5.59 26.21
CA LYS A 175 -41.96 4.28 25.93
C LYS A 175 -41.91 4.06 24.41
N THR A 176 -40.79 3.60 23.87
CA THR A 176 -40.76 2.94 22.55
C THR A 176 -39.64 1.90 22.52
N ALA A 177 -39.90 0.75 23.14
CA ALA A 177 -39.10 -0.45 23.02
C ALA A 177 -40.05 -1.58 22.56
N LEU A 178 -40.51 -1.51 21.31
CA LEU A 178 -41.27 -2.59 20.66
C LEU A 178 -41.44 -2.36 19.14
N ILE A 179 -40.36 -2.17 18.36
CA ILE A 179 -40.46 -2.19 16.88
C ILE A 179 -39.34 -3.02 16.21
N VAL A 180 -38.26 -3.37 16.91
CA VAL A 180 -37.17 -4.20 16.32
C VAL A 180 -37.48 -5.71 16.37
N GLY A 181 -38.30 -6.18 17.33
CA GLY A 181 -38.62 -7.61 17.47
C GLY A 181 -39.64 -8.16 16.45
N ILE A 182 -40.53 -7.32 15.91
CA ILE A 182 -41.58 -7.77 14.98
C ILE A 182 -41.04 -7.88 13.56
N ILE A 183 -40.08 -7.04 13.17
CA ILE A 183 -39.45 -7.09 11.83
C ILE A 183 -38.61 -8.37 11.69
N ILE A 184 -37.89 -8.77 12.74
CA ILE A 184 -37.10 -10.01 12.74
C ILE A 184 -38.01 -11.25 12.73
N ALA A 185 -39.13 -11.24 13.46
CA ALA A 185 -40.08 -12.35 13.44
C ALA A 185 -40.83 -12.49 12.10
N VAL A 186 -41.19 -11.37 11.44
CA VAL A 186 -41.84 -11.38 10.13
C VAL A 186 -40.86 -11.77 9.02
N LEU A 187 -39.59 -11.39 9.09
CA LEU A 187 -38.56 -11.83 8.13
C LEU A 187 -38.23 -13.32 8.27
N VAL A 188 -38.20 -13.86 9.50
CA VAL A 188 -37.99 -15.29 9.72
C VAL A 188 -39.19 -16.13 9.25
N VAL A 189 -40.43 -15.64 9.42
CA VAL A 189 -41.63 -16.33 8.92
C VAL A 189 -41.79 -16.20 7.41
N ALA A 190 -41.40 -15.08 6.79
CA ALA A 190 -41.40 -14.91 5.34
C ALA A 190 -40.34 -15.76 4.63
N LEU A 191 -39.17 -15.99 5.27
CA LEU A 191 -38.14 -16.89 4.73
C LEU A 191 -38.52 -18.37 4.88
N VAL A 192 -39.24 -18.77 5.93
CA VAL A 192 -39.70 -20.16 6.11
C VAL A 192 -40.95 -20.48 5.29
N ALA A 193 -41.81 -19.50 4.98
CA ALA A 193 -42.98 -19.69 4.13
C ALA A 193 -42.72 -19.45 2.62
N GLY A 194 -41.70 -18.65 2.26
CA GLY A 194 -41.35 -18.34 0.87
C GLY A 194 -40.50 -19.40 0.17
N PHE A 195 -39.75 -20.22 0.91
CA PHE A 195 -38.90 -21.27 0.33
C PHE A 195 -39.64 -22.58 0.01
N GLY A 196 -40.82 -22.80 0.62
CA GLY A 196 -41.60 -24.03 0.44
C GLY A 196 -42.46 -24.09 -0.84
N VAL A 197 -42.72 -22.95 -1.49
CA VAL A 197 -43.69 -22.88 -2.62
C VAL A 197 -43.02 -22.57 -3.97
N TRP A 198 -41.83 -21.96 -4.00
CA TRP A 198 -41.15 -21.69 -5.27
C TRP A 198 -40.42 -22.91 -5.85
N TRP A 199 -39.96 -23.84 -5.00
CA TRP A 199 -39.26 -25.05 -5.46
C TRP A 199 -40.20 -26.09 -6.10
N PHE A 200 -41.52 -25.94 -5.96
CA PHE A 200 -42.51 -26.92 -6.45
C PHE A 200 -43.27 -26.48 -7.73
N ILE A 201 -43.02 -25.29 -8.30
CA ILE A 201 -43.74 -24.79 -9.49
C ILE A 201 -42.82 -24.60 -10.73
N LEU A 202 -41.58 -25.09 -10.70
CA LEU A 202 -40.71 -25.18 -11.89
C LEU A 202 -40.24 -26.60 -12.20
N ARG A 203 -40.95 -27.61 -11.70
CA ARG A 203 -40.75 -29.02 -12.05
C ARG A 203 -41.96 -29.57 -12.78
N ASP A 204 -42.12 -29.14 -14.03
CA ASP A 204 -42.58 -30.00 -15.13
C ASP A 204 -42.29 -29.30 -16.46
N SER A 205 -41.34 -29.85 -17.21
CA SER A 205 -41.18 -29.62 -18.65
C SER A 205 -40.29 -30.74 -19.19
N ASP A 206 -40.82 -31.95 -19.23
CA ASP A 206 -40.27 -32.97 -20.11
C ASP A 206 -40.60 -32.58 -21.57
N THR A 207 -39.52 -32.42 -22.32
CA THR A 207 -39.45 -32.17 -23.76
C THR A 207 -40.06 -33.30 -24.60
N GLN A 208 -40.66 -32.96 -25.75
CA GLN A 208 -40.52 -33.76 -26.98
C GLN A 208 -40.83 -32.94 -28.25
N SER A 209 -39.79 -32.71 -29.06
CA SER A 209 -39.88 -32.65 -30.54
C SER A 209 -39.75 -34.10 -31.03
N ALA A 210 -40.29 -34.65 -32.11
CA ALA A 210 -40.82 -34.23 -33.41
C ALA A 210 -41.95 -35.25 -33.79
N GLN A 211 -42.70 -35.27 -34.90
CA GLN A 211 -42.41 -35.07 -36.33
C GLN A 211 -43.76 -35.19 -37.12
N THR A 212 -43.71 -34.90 -38.41
CA THR A 212 -44.73 -34.90 -39.48
C THR A 212 -45.68 -36.12 -39.60
N GLN A 213 -46.89 -35.84 -40.15
CA GLN A 213 -47.77 -36.69 -41.01
C GLN A 213 -48.80 -37.69 -40.42
N SER A 214 -50.08 -37.40 -40.75
CA SER A 214 -51.16 -38.26 -41.28
C SER A 214 -51.68 -39.52 -40.56
N THR A 215 -52.96 -39.40 -40.14
CA THR A 215 -54.13 -40.29 -40.35
C THR A 215 -54.18 -41.74 -39.85
N SER A 216 -55.30 -42.00 -39.14
CA SER A 216 -56.09 -43.24 -38.96
C SER A 216 -55.65 -44.35 -37.99
N GLN A 217 -56.51 -44.55 -36.98
CA GLN A 217 -57.12 -45.81 -36.51
C GLN A 217 -56.22 -47.05 -36.35
N GLN A 218 -56.17 -47.62 -35.13
CA GLN A 218 -56.94 -48.82 -34.76
C GLN A 218 -56.44 -49.45 -33.44
N SER A 219 -57.42 -49.98 -32.70
CA SER A 219 -57.38 -50.85 -31.52
C SER A 219 -56.24 -51.89 -31.47
N GLY A 220 -55.66 -52.11 -30.28
CA GLY A 220 -54.77 -53.26 -30.04
C GLY A 220 -54.07 -53.28 -28.68
N LYS A 221 -54.50 -54.20 -27.83
CA LYS A 221 -54.02 -54.54 -26.48
C LYS A 221 -52.57 -55.08 -26.50
N THR A 222 -51.83 -54.83 -25.40
CA THR A 222 -50.98 -55.76 -24.60
C THR A 222 -49.49 -55.39 -24.39
N LYS A 223 -49.13 -55.42 -23.10
CA LYS A 223 -47.87 -55.84 -22.44
C LYS A 223 -46.68 -54.88 -22.34
N SER A 224 -46.46 -54.51 -21.08
CA SER A 224 -45.25 -53.99 -20.45
C SER A 224 -43.99 -54.73 -20.90
N GLY A 225 -43.01 -53.96 -21.34
CA GLY A 225 -41.60 -54.32 -21.34
C GLY A 225 -40.84 -53.23 -20.58
N ASP A 226 -40.24 -53.61 -19.45
CA ASP A 226 -39.30 -52.81 -18.69
C ASP A 226 -38.22 -52.21 -19.61
N SER A 227 -37.97 -50.91 -19.48
CA SER A 227 -36.74 -50.28 -19.94
C SER A 227 -36.24 -49.36 -18.85
N LYS A 228 -35.30 -49.92 -18.10
CA LYS A 228 -34.40 -49.30 -17.14
C LYS A 228 -33.86 -47.98 -17.71
N ALA A 229 -34.33 -46.86 -17.18
CA ALA A 229 -33.76 -45.55 -17.45
C ALA A 229 -32.30 -45.55 -16.98
N ALA A 230 -31.38 -45.26 -17.92
CA ALA A 230 -30.02 -44.88 -17.59
C ALA A 230 -30.09 -43.61 -16.73
N LYS A 231 -29.43 -43.63 -15.58
CA LYS A 231 -29.29 -42.45 -14.72
C LYS A 231 -28.15 -41.62 -15.31
N ASP A 232 -28.46 -40.40 -15.74
CA ASP A 232 -27.45 -39.43 -16.12
C ASP A 232 -26.62 -39.05 -14.88
N ASP A 233 -25.32 -39.34 -14.95
CA ASP A 233 -24.31 -38.84 -14.03
C ASP A 233 -24.20 -37.32 -14.19
N LYS A 234 -24.80 -36.54 -13.29
CA LYS A 234 -24.76 -35.08 -13.36
C LYS A 234 -23.45 -34.55 -12.75
N PRO A 235 -22.53 -33.98 -13.54
CA PRO A 235 -21.30 -33.37 -13.01
C PRO A 235 -21.59 -32.11 -12.19
N CYS A 236 -20.58 -31.70 -11.42
CA CYS A 236 -20.55 -30.50 -10.59
C CYS A 236 -20.67 -29.21 -11.44
N THR A 237 -21.88 -28.78 -11.79
CA THR A 237 -22.08 -27.54 -12.57
C THR A 237 -22.10 -26.26 -11.73
N ALA A 238 -22.13 -26.38 -10.40
CA ALA A 238 -22.12 -25.23 -9.48
C ALA A 238 -20.73 -25.08 -8.86
N ALA A 239 -20.22 -23.84 -8.73
CA ALA A 239 -18.94 -23.58 -8.10
C ALA A 239 -18.88 -24.13 -6.66
N PRO A 240 -17.79 -24.78 -6.24
CA PRO A 240 -17.62 -25.22 -4.86
C PRO A 240 -17.51 -24.03 -3.92
N ASP A 241 -17.85 -24.25 -2.65
CA ASP A 241 -17.55 -23.28 -1.59
C ASP A 241 -16.04 -23.22 -1.37
N ALA A 242 -15.50 -22.07 -1.02
CA ALA A 242 -14.05 -21.87 -0.87
C ALA A 242 -13.72 -21.09 0.40
N GLU A 243 -12.64 -21.50 1.06
CA GLU A 243 -12.05 -20.79 2.19
C GLU A 243 -10.57 -20.49 1.89
N LEU A 244 -10.10 -19.30 2.26
CA LEU A 244 -8.70 -18.93 2.13
C LEU A 244 -7.90 -19.53 3.30
N SER A 245 -7.05 -20.51 3.01
CA SER A 245 -6.28 -21.23 4.02
C SER A 245 -4.96 -20.53 4.37
N SER A 246 -4.23 -20.06 3.38
CA SER A 246 -3.00 -19.28 3.55
C SER A 246 -2.73 -18.43 2.31
N VAL A 247 -1.87 -17.43 2.46
CA VAL A 247 -1.31 -16.66 1.36
C VAL A 247 0.20 -16.65 1.46
N ASP A 248 0.86 -16.63 0.31
CA ASP A 248 2.30 -16.42 0.16
C ASP A 248 2.53 -15.64 -1.16
N HIS A 249 3.79 -15.51 -1.58
CA HIS A 249 4.13 -14.94 -2.86
C HIS A 249 5.14 -15.80 -3.62
N SER A 250 5.07 -15.78 -4.95
CA SER A 250 6.16 -16.22 -5.84
C SER A 250 6.61 -15.01 -6.64
N ASP A 251 7.87 -14.61 -6.47
CA ASP A 251 8.36 -13.32 -6.95
C ASP A 251 7.42 -12.17 -6.54
N ALA A 252 6.77 -11.51 -7.50
CA ALA A 252 5.81 -10.44 -7.27
C ALA A 252 4.34 -10.88 -7.35
N ASN A 253 4.07 -12.15 -7.62
CA ASN A 253 2.72 -12.68 -7.73
C ASN A 253 2.23 -13.20 -6.38
N LEU A 254 0.95 -13.00 -6.09
CA LEU A 254 0.28 -13.52 -4.90
C LEU A 254 -0.11 -14.98 -5.14
N VAL A 255 0.27 -15.87 -4.23
CA VAL A 255 -0.15 -17.28 -4.25
C VAL A 255 -1.15 -17.51 -3.11
N ALA A 256 -2.42 -17.74 -3.45
CA ALA A 256 -3.48 -18.03 -2.48
C ALA A 256 -3.74 -19.53 -2.43
N GLN A 257 -3.65 -20.12 -1.23
CA GLN A 257 -4.03 -21.51 -0.99
C GLN A 257 -5.49 -21.55 -0.56
N LEU A 258 -6.35 -22.13 -1.39
CA LEU A 258 -7.77 -22.28 -1.11
C LEU A 258 -8.10 -23.71 -0.69
N GLN A 259 -8.95 -23.84 0.32
CA GLN A 259 -9.64 -25.09 0.62
C GLN A 259 -11.04 -25.04 0.01
N LEU A 260 -11.27 -25.86 -1.01
CA LEU A 260 -12.56 -26.01 -1.66
C LEU A 260 -13.37 -27.10 -0.96
N THR A 261 -14.66 -26.84 -0.78
CA THR A 261 -15.64 -27.83 -0.31
C THR A 261 -16.60 -28.17 -1.43
N SER A 262 -16.68 -29.46 -1.78
CA SER A 262 -17.55 -29.96 -2.83
C SER A 262 -19.01 -29.74 -2.47
N ASN A 263 -19.75 -29.12 -3.39
CA ASN A 263 -21.21 -29.03 -3.33
C ASN A 263 -21.88 -30.14 -4.17
N CYS A 264 -21.10 -31.10 -4.69
CA CYS A 264 -21.59 -32.14 -5.57
C CYS A 264 -22.21 -33.27 -4.76
N ALA A 265 -23.35 -33.79 -5.22
CA ALA A 265 -23.91 -35.02 -4.65
C ALA A 265 -22.95 -36.18 -4.93
N SER A 266 -22.49 -36.87 -3.88
CA SER A 266 -21.63 -38.05 -4.03
C SER A 266 -22.32 -39.08 -4.93
N THR A 267 -21.70 -39.43 -6.06
CA THR A 267 -22.17 -40.55 -6.87
C THR A 267 -21.94 -41.84 -6.08
N LYS A 268 -22.86 -42.81 -6.21
CA LYS A 268 -22.86 -44.03 -5.40
C LYS A 268 -21.72 -45.01 -5.70
N ASP A 269 -20.86 -44.65 -6.66
CA ASP A 269 -19.91 -45.57 -7.29
C ASP A 269 -18.45 -45.13 -7.09
N GLY A 270 -18.07 -44.64 -5.90
CA GLY A 270 -16.65 -44.39 -5.59
C GLY A 270 -15.92 -43.40 -6.52
N ASP A 271 -16.63 -42.76 -7.44
CA ASP A 271 -16.11 -41.74 -8.33
C ASP A 271 -15.82 -40.50 -7.50
N THR A 272 -14.57 -40.06 -7.60
CA THR A 272 -14.09 -38.85 -6.97
C THR A 272 -14.78 -37.67 -7.64
N ALA A 273 -15.58 -36.89 -6.90
CA ALA A 273 -16.14 -35.66 -7.44
C ALA A 273 -15.00 -34.78 -7.97
N GLU A 274 -15.19 -34.18 -9.14
CA GLU A 274 -14.18 -33.38 -9.82
C GLU A 274 -14.78 -32.06 -10.29
N PHE A 275 -14.08 -30.97 -10.04
CA PHE A 275 -14.40 -29.64 -10.56
C PHE A 275 -13.44 -29.29 -11.69
N LYS A 276 -13.99 -29.04 -12.89
CA LYS A 276 -13.23 -28.87 -14.13
C LYS A 276 -13.79 -27.77 -15.03
N GLU A 277 -14.43 -26.77 -14.42
CA GLU A 277 -15.04 -25.66 -15.15
C GLU A 277 -13.96 -24.68 -15.65
N SER A 278 -14.14 -24.17 -16.86
CA SER A 278 -13.41 -23.00 -17.34
C SER A 278 -14.12 -21.72 -16.91
N ASP A 279 -13.49 -20.56 -17.13
CA ASP A 279 -14.13 -19.26 -16.94
C ASP A 279 -14.69 -19.07 -15.52
N VAL A 280 -13.86 -19.38 -14.52
CA VAL A 280 -14.23 -19.27 -13.10
C VAL A 280 -13.55 -18.04 -12.51
N LYS A 281 -14.31 -16.97 -12.31
CA LYS A 281 -13.80 -15.79 -11.59
C LYS A 281 -13.73 -16.11 -10.12
N VAL A 282 -12.53 -16.01 -9.56
CA VAL A 282 -12.29 -16.08 -8.13
C VAL A 282 -12.08 -14.65 -7.63
N SER A 283 -12.80 -14.26 -6.59
CA SER A 283 -12.62 -12.98 -5.90
C SER A 283 -12.40 -13.23 -4.42
N ILE A 284 -11.33 -12.69 -3.86
CA ILE A 284 -11.02 -12.69 -2.43
C ILE A 284 -11.34 -11.30 -1.90
N LYS A 285 -12.11 -11.22 -0.82
CA LYS A 285 -12.47 -9.98 -0.15
C LYS A 285 -11.99 -9.94 1.28
N ASP A 286 -11.69 -8.74 1.77
CA ASP A 286 -11.48 -8.49 3.20
C ASP A 286 -12.82 -8.41 3.97
N ASP A 287 -12.74 -8.24 5.29
CA ASP A 287 -13.87 -8.17 6.22
C ASP A 287 -14.77 -6.94 6.01
N ASP A 288 -14.20 -5.87 5.44
CA ASP A 288 -14.92 -4.68 4.98
C ASP A 288 -15.62 -4.91 3.62
N GLY A 289 -15.43 -6.07 3.00
CA GLY A 289 -16.02 -6.45 1.71
C GLY A 289 -15.29 -5.88 0.49
N ASN A 290 -14.09 -5.30 0.66
CA ASN A 290 -13.27 -4.83 -0.46
C ASN A 290 -12.61 -6.02 -1.15
N VAL A 291 -12.62 -6.02 -2.49
CA VAL A 291 -11.92 -7.04 -3.27
C VAL A 291 -10.41 -6.78 -3.18
N ILE A 292 -9.69 -7.74 -2.59
CA ILE A 292 -8.24 -7.70 -2.40
C ILE A 292 -7.48 -8.57 -3.39
N ALA A 293 -8.15 -9.51 -4.07
CA ALA A 293 -7.63 -10.21 -5.24
C ALA A 293 -8.77 -10.70 -6.12
N SER A 294 -8.60 -10.65 -7.45
CA SER A 294 -9.53 -11.28 -8.37
C SER A 294 -8.91 -11.56 -9.73
N ALA A 295 -9.16 -12.77 -10.23
CA ALA A 295 -8.74 -13.23 -11.55
C ALA A 295 -9.71 -14.32 -12.05
N VAL A 296 -9.63 -14.65 -13.34
CA VAL A 296 -10.41 -15.72 -13.96
C VAL A 296 -9.52 -16.94 -14.17
N PHE A 297 -9.96 -18.09 -13.69
CA PHE A 297 -9.20 -19.34 -13.72
C PHE A 297 -9.87 -20.38 -14.61
N ASP A 298 -9.03 -21.23 -15.20
CA ASP A 298 -9.45 -22.33 -16.07
C ASP A 298 -9.13 -23.67 -15.40
N PHE A 299 -10.06 -24.17 -14.58
CA PHE A 299 -9.91 -25.45 -13.89
C PHE A 299 -10.09 -26.64 -14.84
N SER A 300 -10.47 -26.44 -16.10
CA SER A 300 -10.52 -27.53 -17.08
C SER A 300 -9.12 -28.03 -17.47
N LYS A 301 -8.10 -27.17 -17.36
CA LYS A 301 -6.68 -27.50 -17.61
C LYS A 301 -6.03 -28.24 -16.44
N GLN A 302 -6.44 -27.93 -15.21
CA GLN A 302 -5.99 -28.58 -14.00
C GLN A 302 -7.21 -28.90 -13.11
N PRO A 303 -7.95 -29.97 -13.44
CA PRO A 303 -9.15 -30.35 -12.70
C PRO A 303 -8.88 -30.63 -11.22
N VAL A 304 -9.76 -30.13 -10.35
CA VAL A 304 -9.67 -30.32 -8.90
C VAL A 304 -10.44 -31.57 -8.50
N LYS A 305 -9.73 -32.56 -7.96
CA LYS A 305 -10.31 -33.81 -7.44
C LYS A 305 -10.53 -33.71 -5.94
N PHE A 306 -11.76 -33.96 -5.49
CA PHE A 306 -12.11 -33.89 -4.08
C PHE A 306 -11.80 -35.20 -3.36
N ASN A 307 -10.91 -35.17 -2.37
CA ASN A 307 -10.65 -36.32 -1.50
C ASN A 307 -11.65 -36.31 -0.33
N GLY A 308 -12.78 -36.99 -0.53
CA GLY A 308 -13.95 -36.81 0.33
C GLY A 308 -14.70 -35.55 -0.07
N GLU A 309 -14.93 -34.64 0.88
CA GLU A 309 -15.65 -33.39 0.64
C GLU A 309 -14.73 -32.20 0.34
N LYS A 310 -13.41 -32.34 0.56
CA LYS A 310 -12.47 -31.21 0.51
C LYS A 310 -11.35 -31.43 -0.52
N ALA A 311 -10.88 -30.33 -1.09
CA ALA A 311 -9.70 -30.27 -1.94
C ALA A 311 -8.91 -28.99 -1.64
N ASN A 312 -7.59 -29.03 -1.81
CA ASN A 312 -6.76 -27.82 -1.73
C ASN A 312 -6.32 -27.44 -3.14
N VAL A 313 -6.32 -26.15 -3.45
CA VAL A 313 -5.82 -25.61 -4.71
C VAL A 313 -4.99 -24.36 -4.45
N ALA A 314 -3.88 -24.23 -5.16
CA ALA A 314 -3.07 -23.04 -5.19
C ALA A 314 -3.46 -22.19 -6.41
N LEU A 315 -3.81 -20.93 -6.19
CA LEU A 315 -4.13 -19.97 -7.24
C LEU A 315 -3.12 -18.84 -7.23
N GLU A 316 -2.54 -18.54 -8.39
CA GLU A 316 -1.61 -17.45 -8.56
C GLU A 316 -2.28 -16.24 -9.22
N PHE A 317 -2.14 -15.09 -8.58
CA PHE A 317 -2.64 -13.79 -9.02
C PHE A 317 -1.44 -12.90 -9.36
N THR A 318 -1.41 -12.37 -10.59
CA THR A 318 -0.35 -11.44 -11.01
C THR A 318 -0.47 -10.08 -10.30
N THR A 319 0.54 -9.21 -10.39
CA THR A 319 0.53 -7.85 -9.80
C THR A 319 -0.61 -6.94 -10.27
N ARG A 320 -1.40 -7.35 -11.28
CA ARG A 320 -2.60 -6.64 -11.76
C ARG A 320 -3.91 -7.26 -11.29
N GLN A 321 -3.83 -8.38 -10.58
CA GLN A 321 -4.96 -9.19 -10.15
C GLN A 321 -5.12 -9.20 -8.63
N TYR A 322 -4.25 -8.50 -7.89
CA TYR A 322 -4.39 -8.34 -6.45
C TYR A 322 -4.08 -6.92 -5.99
N TRP A 323 -4.70 -6.55 -4.88
CA TRP A 323 -4.89 -5.18 -4.38
C TRP A 323 -4.64 -5.05 -2.87
N ARG A 324 -3.91 -6.01 -2.30
CA ARG A 324 -3.41 -6.02 -0.93
C ARG A 324 -2.05 -6.70 -0.89
N PRO A 325 -1.00 -6.13 -0.26
CA PRO A 325 0.26 -6.84 -0.09
C PRO A 325 0.06 -8.18 0.61
N TYR A 326 0.78 -9.22 0.18
CA TYR A 326 0.59 -10.58 0.70
C TYR A 326 0.75 -10.67 2.24
N ASP A 327 1.63 -9.83 2.81
CA ASP A 327 1.91 -9.73 4.25
C ASP A 327 0.87 -8.90 5.02
N GLN A 328 -0.15 -8.37 4.33
CA GLN A 328 -1.24 -7.54 4.88
C GLN A 328 -2.62 -8.16 4.63
N ILE A 329 -2.69 -9.43 4.18
CA ILE A 329 -3.95 -10.16 4.00
C ILE A 329 -4.27 -10.96 5.27
N GLU A 330 -5.42 -10.70 5.87
CA GLU A 330 -5.94 -11.46 7.00
C GLU A 330 -6.77 -12.65 6.49
N THR A 331 -6.23 -13.87 6.58
CA THR A 331 -6.88 -15.05 5.99
C THR A 331 -8.13 -15.52 6.76
N GLY A 332 -8.17 -15.31 8.08
CA GLY A 332 -9.25 -15.78 8.94
C GLY A 332 -10.59 -15.04 8.80
N SER A 333 -10.57 -13.86 8.16
CA SER A 333 -11.75 -13.00 7.94
C SER A 333 -12.08 -12.83 6.45
N ALA A 334 -11.26 -13.39 5.56
CA ALA A 334 -11.43 -13.24 4.13
C ALA A 334 -12.62 -14.06 3.58
N GLU A 335 -13.42 -13.44 2.71
CA GLU A 335 -14.48 -14.11 1.96
C GLU A 335 -13.94 -14.49 0.57
N VAL A 336 -14.10 -15.75 0.16
CA VAL A 336 -13.72 -16.22 -1.18
C VAL A 336 -14.98 -16.55 -1.98
N ILE A 337 -15.11 -15.96 -3.17
CA ILE A 337 -16.27 -16.12 -4.04
C ILE A 337 -15.81 -16.69 -5.38
N LEU A 338 -16.39 -17.83 -5.78
CA LEU A 338 -16.20 -18.45 -7.10
C LEU A 338 -17.45 -18.22 -7.95
N GLN A 339 -17.27 -17.68 -9.15
CA GLN A 339 -18.35 -17.42 -10.11
C GLN A 339 -18.02 -18.08 -11.44
N THR A 340 -18.81 -19.08 -11.86
CA THR A 340 -18.64 -19.77 -13.15
C THR A 340 -19.19 -18.95 -14.32
N GLY A 341 -18.74 -19.27 -15.54
CA GLY A 341 -19.20 -18.60 -16.76
C GLY A 341 -18.77 -17.13 -16.85
N GLN A 342 -17.68 -16.77 -16.20
CA GLN A 342 -17.08 -15.44 -16.22
C GLN A 342 -15.85 -15.47 -17.10
N SER A 343 -15.91 -14.85 -18.28
CA SER A 343 -14.77 -14.79 -19.18
C SER A 343 -13.74 -13.78 -18.69
N GLY A 344 -12.47 -14.21 -18.66
CA GLY A 344 -11.34 -13.32 -18.41
C GLY A 344 -10.92 -12.56 -19.65
N THR A 345 -10.05 -11.58 -19.46
CA THR A 345 -9.38 -10.84 -20.53
C THR A 345 -7.89 -11.22 -20.56
N GLY A 346 -7.32 -11.27 -21.77
CA GLY A 346 -5.92 -11.67 -21.96
C GLY A 346 -5.65 -13.16 -21.76
N GLU A 347 -4.38 -13.55 -21.91
CA GLU A 347 -3.91 -14.89 -21.55
C GLU A 347 -3.65 -14.96 -20.04
N ALA A 348 -3.91 -16.13 -19.46
CA ALA A 348 -3.51 -16.40 -18.09
C ALA A 348 -1.99 -16.27 -17.94
N GLY A 349 -1.54 -15.85 -16.77
CA GLY A 349 -0.13 -15.81 -16.42
C GLY A 349 0.54 -17.19 -16.54
N SER A 350 1.87 -17.22 -16.40
CA SER A 350 2.59 -18.47 -16.16
C SER A 350 2.81 -18.59 -14.66
N ALA A 351 2.17 -19.58 -14.03
CA ALA A 351 2.34 -19.83 -12.61
C ALA A 351 3.61 -20.66 -12.35
N ASP A 352 4.20 -20.44 -11.18
CA ASP A 352 5.29 -21.27 -10.71
C ASP A 352 4.78 -22.53 -10.00
N GLY A 353 5.37 -23.67 -10.31
CA GLY A 353 5.05 -24.94 -9.67
C GLY A 353 3.64 -25.46 -10.01
N ASP A 354 2.87 -25.84 -8.99
CA ASP A 354 1.56 -26.49 -9.16
C ASP A 354 0.37 -25.52 -9.10
N ALA A 355 0.63 -24.21 -8.97
CA ALA A 355 -0.42 -23.20 -8.90
C ALA A 355 -1.10 -22.98 -10.26
N LEU A 356 -2.39 -22.69 -10.23
CA LEU A 356 -3.13 -22.31 -11.43
C LEU A 356 -3.05 -20.78 -11.57
N ALA A 357 -2.54 -20.30 -12.70
CA ALA A 357 -2.50 -18.87 -13.00
C ALA A 357 -3.84 -18.35 -13.52
N GLY A 358 -4.22 -17.16 -13.06
CA GLY A 358 -5.42 -16.47 -13.53
C GLY A 358 -5.17 -15.58 -14.75
N SER A 359 -6.20 -15.40 -15.58
CA SER A 359 -6.31 -14.29 -16.54
C SER A 359 -6.99 -13.08 -15.89
N ASP A 360 -6.85 -11.92 -16.54
CA ASP A 360 -7.30 -10.66 -15.98
C ASP A 360 -8.83 -10.58 -15.94
N ILE A 361 -9.35 -9.83 -14.95
CA ILE A 361 -10.77 -9.45 -14.92
C ILE A 361 -11.04 -8.30 -15.91
N ASP A 362 -12.28 -7.79 -15.93
CA ASP A 362 -12.61 -6.58 -16.67
C ASP A 362 -11.74 -5.39 -16.22
N SER A 363 -11.24 -4.62 -17.19
CA SER A 363 -10.31 -3.52 -16.92
C SER A 363 -10.92 -2.38 -16.11
N GLU A 364 -12.22 -2.13 -16.21
CA GLU A 364 -12.90 -1.10 -15.41
C GLU A 364 -13.01 -1.53 -13.95
N ASP A 365 -13.28 -2.82 -13.71
CA ASP A 365 -13.27 -3.39 -12.36
C ASP A 365 -11.86 -3.37 -11.75
N ALA A 366 -10.83 -3.74 -12.52
CA ALA A 366 -9.43 -3.68 -12.07
C ALA A 366 -9.00 -2.24 -11.68
N GLU A 367 -9.36 -1.25 -12.50
CA GLU A 367 -9.08 0.16 -12.22
C GLU A 367 -9.81 0.66 -10.96
N ARG A 368 -11.08 0.26 -10.79
CA ARG A 368 -11.85 0.57 -9.58
C ARG A 368 -11.23 -0.06 -8.33
N TYR A 369 -10.84 -1.33 -8.39
CA TYR A 369 -10.21 -2.01 -7.25
C TYR A 369 -8.86 -1.40 -6.91
N ALA A 370 -8.04 -1.04 -7.89
CA ALA A 370 -6.77 -0.36 -7.66
C ALA A 370 -6.96 1.01 -6.99
N GLN A 371 -7.99 1.78 -7.37
CA GLN A 371 -8.30 3.06 -6.71
C GLN A 371 -8.67 2.88 -5.23
N LEU A 372 -9.50 1.88 -4.92
CA LEU A 372 -9.86 1.53 -3.55
C LEU A 372 -8.63 1.06 -2.75
N ALA A 373 -7.78 0.24 -3.37
CA ALA A 373 -6.54 -0.28 -2.80
C ALA A 373 -5.57 0.83 -2.41
N LEU A 374 -5.35 1.80 -3.30
CA LEU A 374 -4.53 2.98 -3.03
C LEU A 374 -5.07 3.75 -1.82
N SER A 375 -6.39 3.95 -1.77
CA SER A 375 -7.03 4.69 -0.68
C SER A 375 -6.90 3.98 0.66
N TRP A 376 -7.06 2.65 0.67
CA TRP A 376 -6.81 1.82 1.85
C TRP A 376 -5.34 1.87 2.27
N GLN A 377 -4.41 1.76 1.32
CA GLN A 377 -2.97 1.70 1.61
C GLN A 377 -2.47 3.01 2.23
N LEU A 378 -2.92 4.15 1.73
CA LEU A 378 -2.63 5.46 2.31
C LEU A 378 -3.03 5.53 3.79
N LYS A 379 -4.21 5.02 4.13
CA LYS A 379 -4.71 4.98 5.50
C LYS A 379 -3.93 3.98 6.36
N HIS A 380 -3.63 2.80 5.83
CA HIS A 380 -2.85 1.78 6.53
C HIS A 380 -1.44 2.29 6.87
N ASP A 381 -0.80 3.01 5.95
CA ASP A 381 0.59 3.43 6.06
C ASP A 381 0.78 4.77 6.80
N GLU A 382 -0.30 5.49 7.12
CA GLU A 382 -0.29 6.80 7.77
C GLU A 382 0.57 6.81 9.06
N SER A 383 0.35 5.82 9.92
CA SER A 383 1.09 5.70 11.18
C SER A 383 2.58 5.47 10.95
N ALA A 384 2.92 4.67 9.94
CA ALA A 384 4.28 4.40 9.56
C ALA A 384 4.94 5.68 9.03
N ALA A 385 4.26 6.42 8.15
CA ALA A 385 4.78 7.65 7.55
C ALA A 385 5.20 8.70 8.60
N SER A 386 4.51 8.78 9.74
CA SER A 386 4.78 9.77 10.79
C SER A 386 6.23 9.80 11.32
N ARG A 387 6.97 8.68 11.25
CA ARG A 387 8.37 8.63 11.68
C ARG A 387 9.30 9.50 10.82
N PHE A 388 8.89 9.81 9.59
CA PHE A 388 9.70 10.54 8.63
C PHE A 388 9.57 12.05 8.75
N TYR A 389 8.81 12.57 9.72
CA TYR A 389 8.88 13.99 10.10
C TYR A 389 10.21 14.38 10.76
N THR A 390 10.95 13.40 11.31
CA THR A 390 12.19 13.65 12.05
C THR A 390 13.37 12.80 11.56
N THR A 391 13.14 11.92 10.58
CA THR A 391 14.14 11.01 10.03
C THR A 391 14.04 10.98 8.51
N TYR A 392 15.17 10.78 7.83
CA TYR A 392 15.18 10.64 6.39
C TYR A 392 14.76 9.22 5.98
N THR A 393 14.17 9.13 4.80
CA THR A 393 13.95 7.91 4.03
C THR A 393 14.24 8.18 2.56
N THR A 394 13.92 7.23 1.69
CA THR A 394 14.10 7.39 0.25
C THR A 394 12.78 7.24 -0.49
N GLN A 395 12.46 8.22 -1.34
CA GLN A 395 11.38 8.15 -2.30
C GLN A 395 11.82 7.32 -3.51
N LEU A 396 11.03 6.31 -3.87
CA LEU A 396 11.25 5.39 -4.98
C LEU A 396 10.37 5.69 -6.20
N SER A 397 9.22 6.34 -5.97
CA SER A 397 8.32 6.74 -7.05
C SER A 397 7.43 7.91 -6.63
N SER A 398 6.93 8.64 -7.63
CA SER A 398 5.90 9.67 -7.50
C SER A 398 5.06 9.64 -8.78
N LYS A 399 3.79 9.24 -8.68
CA LYS A 399 2.86 9.06 -9.80
C LYS A 399 1.43 9.48 -9.44
N LYS A 400 0.63 9.85 -10.43
CA LYS A 400 -0.80 10.16 -10.27
C LYS A 400 -1.59 9.67 -11.48
N ASN A 401 -2.88 9.42 -11.29
CA ASN A 401 -3.75 8.98 -12.37
C ASN A 401 -3.78 10.02 -13.52
N GLY A 402 -3.76 9.56 -14.76
CA GLY A 402 -3.73 10.37 -15.98
C GLY A 402 -2.37 11.01 -16.32
N MET A 403 -1.35 10.78 -15.51
CA MET A 403 -0.01 11.34 -15.70
C MET A 403 0.72 10.68 -16.87
N LYS A 404 1.40 11.47 -17.70
CA LYS A 404 2.21 10.96 -18.82
C LYS A 404 3.68 10.96 -18.45
N ALA A 405 4.21 9.77 -18.17
CA ALA A 405 5.60 9.55 -17.76
C ALA A 405 6.06 8.15 -18.17
N ASP A 406 7.37 7.96 -18.34
CA ASP A 406 7.96 6.65 -18.68
C ASP A 406 7.37 6.03 -19.96
N GLY A 407 7.00 6.88 -20.93
CA GLY A 407 6.42 6.46 -22.21
C GLY A 407 4.97 5.99 -22.14
N LYS A 408 4.29 6.05 -20.98
CA LYS A 408 2.89 5.64 -20.82
C LYS A 408 2.04 6.70 -20.09
N THR A 409 0.72 6.54 -20.19
CA THR A 409 -0.23 7.18 -19.28
C THR A 409 -0.38 6.27 -18.07
N TRP A 410 -0.26 6.83 -16.86
CA TRP A 410 -0.38 6.11 -15.62
C TRP A 410 -1.83 6.06 -15.17
N HIS A 411 -2.32 4.85 -14.93
CA HIS A 411 -3.63 4.56 -14.36
C HIS A 411 -3.50 4.05 -12.91
N TYR A 412 -4.60 3.94 -12.17
CA TYR A 412 -4.55 3.42 -10.79
C TYR A 412 -3.97 2.02 -10.75
N VAL A 413 -4.33 1.14 -11.69
CA VAL A 413 -3.72 -0.19 -11.81
C VAL A 413 -2.20 -0.13 -11.94
N ASP A 414 -1.65 0.80 -12.74
CA ASP A 414 -0.21 0.92 -12.94
C ASP A 414 0.51 1.42 -11.68
N ILE A 415 -0.11 2.36 -10.95
CA ILE A 415 0.44 2.95 -9.73
C ILE A 415 0.47 1.90 -8.62
N TYR A 416 -0.62 1.14 -8.46
CA TYR A 416 -0.70 0.11 -7.44
C TYR A 416 0.19 -1.10 -7.76
N GLU A 417 0.25 -1.53 -9.03
CA GLU A 417 1.19 -2.56 -9.50
C GLU A 417 2.64 -2.16 -9.17
N GLN A 418 3.02 -0.91 -9.45
CA GLN A 418 4.36 -0.41 -9.11
C GLN A 418 4.61 -0.46 -7.59
N PHE A 419 3.60 -0.12 -6.78
CA PHE A 419 3.69 -0.22 -5.32
C PHE A 419 3.93 -1.66 -4.86
N LEU A 420 3.19 -2.63 -5.38
CA LEU A 420 3.39 -4.05 -5.07
C LEU A 420 4.79 -4.52 -5.44
N GLN A 421 5.29 -4.15 -6.62
CA GLN A 421 6.67 -4.46 -7.04
C GLN A 421 7.71 -3.87 -6.09
N GLN A 422 7.51 -2.62 -5.64
CA GLN A 422 8.42 -2.02 -4.64
C GLN A 422 8.29 -2.69 -3.28
N ARG A 423 7.10 -3.12 -2.86
CA ARG A 423 6.88 -3.81 -1.58
C ARG A 423 7.57 -5.17 -1.52
N ILE A 424 7.62 -5.89 -2.64
CA ILE A 424 8.35 -7.15 -2.77
C ILE A 424 9.86 -6.92 -2.69
N LYS A 425 10.37 -5.89 -3.39
CA LYS A 425 11.79 -5.54 -3.35
C LYS A 425 12.22 -4.94 -2.00
N HIS A 426 11.33 -4.18 -1.38
CA HIS A 426 11.52 -3.44 -0.13
C HIS A 426 10.34 -3.72 0.79
N LYS A 427 10.49 -4.72 1.67
CA LYS A 427 9.45 -5.14 2.61
C LYS A 427 8.90 -4.04 3.53
N ASN A 428 9.60 -2.91 3.63
CA ASN A 428 9.19 -1.77 4.46
C ASN A 428 8.50 -0.68 3.64
N ALA A 429 8.42 -0.82 2.31
CA ALA A 429 7.91 0.23 1.44
C ALA A 429 6.49 0.62 1.81
N ILE A 430 6.25 1.92 1.83
CA ILE A 430 4.96 2.51 2.17
C ILE A 430 4.49 3.45 1.07
N LEU A 431 3.19 3.67 1.03
CA LEU A 431 2.53 4.61 0.14
C LEU A 431 2.06 5.83 0.93
N ILE A 432 2.36 7.02 0.42
CA ILE A 432 1.85 8.28 0.97
C ILE A 432 1.20 9.13 -0.12
N TRP A 433 0.29 10.02 0.28
CA TRP A 433 -0.26 11.04 -0.59
C TRP A 433 0.54 12.32 -0.35
N SER A 434 1.25 12.79 -1.38
CA SER A 434 2.17 13.92 -1.21
C SER A 434 1.48 15.19 -0.73
N GLY A 435 0.18 15.36 -1.03
CA GLY A 435 -0.60 16.51 -0.60
C GLY A 435 -0.76 16.66 0.91
N ASP A 436 -0.44 15.63 1.69
CA ASP A 436 -0.62 15.63 3.15
C ASP A 436 0.66 16.05 3.91
N TYR A 437 1.80 16.23 3.22
CA TYR A 437 3.11 16.42 3.87
C TYR A 437 3.85 17.69 3.41
N PRO A 438 4.34 18.52 4.35
CA PRO A 438 4.94 19.82 4.04
C PRO A 438 6.15 19.81 3.10
N THR A 439 6.91 18.71 3.03
CA THR A 439 7.98 18.54 2.04
C THR A 439 7.50 18.70 0.60
N TYR A 440 6.24 18.35 0.32
CA TYR A 440 5.66 18.37 -1.03
C TYR A 440 4.65 19.51 -1.23
N THR A 441 4.03 20.06 -0.18
CA THR A 441 2.93 21.04 -0.30
C THR A 441 3.36 22.48 -0.57
N LYS A 442 4.59 22.70 -1.03
CA LYS A 442 5.00 24.00 -1.62
C LYS A 442 4.39 24.22 -3.01
N ALA A 443 3.91 23.16 -3.66
CA ALA A 443 3.09 23.21 -4.86
C ALA A 443 1.59 23.10 -4.50
N ASP A 444 0.70 23.65 -5.34
CA ASP A 444 -0.75 23.57 -5.20
C ASP A 444 -1.20 22.12 -4.92
N ALA A 445 -2.11 21.89 -3.96
CA ALA A 445 -2.63 20.56 -3.64
C ALA A 445 -3.23 19.82 -4.86
N SER A 446 -3.63 20.56 -5.90
CA SER A 446 -4.06 20.01 -7.20
C SER A 446 -2.96 19.24 -7.96
N THR A 447 -1.70 19.37 -7.55
CA THR A 447 -0.56 18.65 -8.13
C THR A 447 -0.13 17.42 -7.35
N ALA A 448 -0.82 17.01 -6.27
CA ALA A 448 -0.37 15.90 -5.44
C ALA A 448 -0.27 14.53 -6.16
N TYR A 449 0.61 13.66 -5.65
CA TYR A 449 0.96 12.36 -6.20
C TYR A 449 0.86 11.26 -5.13
N TYR A 450 0.63 10.04 -5.59
CA TYR A 450 0.98 8.85 -4.84
C TYR A 450 2.50 8.70 -4.86
N VAL A 451 3.11 8.69 -3.68
CA VAL A 451 4.56 8.59 -3.50
C VAL A 451 4.86 7.28 -2.79
N ILE A 452 5.77 6.50 -3.38
CA ILE A 452 6.27 5.27 -2.77
C ILE A 452 7.57 5.61 -2.06
N LEU A 453 7.63 5.36 -0.75
CA LEU A 453 8.85 5.46 0.05
C LEU A 453 9.39 4.06 0.31
N SER A 454 10.72 3.90 0.42
CA SER A 454 11.34 2.61 0.77
C SER A 454 10.93 2.13 2.17
N GLY A 455 10.56 3.07 3.04
CA GLY A 455 10.24 2.79 4.43
C GLY A 455 11.46 2.53 5.31
N ASP A 456 12.66 2.47 4.75
CA ASP A 456 13.87 2.39 5.58
C ASP A 456 14.26 3.79 6.04
N THR A 457 14.62 3.91 7.32
CA THR A 457 15.20 5.14 7.87
C THR A 457 16.69 5.22 7.50
N VAL A 458 17.15 6.41 7.13
CA VAL A 458 18.57 6.69 6.88
C VAL A 458 19.01 7.89 7.71
N ASP A 459 20.24 7.86 8.22
CA ASP A 459 20.70 8.85 9.21
C ASP A 459 21.07 10.21 8.60
N SER A 460 21.20 10.29 7.27
CA SER A 460 21.56 11.52 6.56
C SER A 460 21.25 11.42 5.07
N VAL A 461 21.25 12.56 4.38
CA VAL A 461 21.18 12.64 2.91
C VAL A 461 22.28 11.79 2.25
N LYS A 462 23.51 11.84 2.75
CA LYS A 462 24.62 11.05 2.21
C LYS A 462 24.40 9.53 2.37
N ALA A 463 23.84 9.12 3.50
CA ALA A 463 23.51 7.72 3.74
C ALA A 463 22.37 7.26 2.82
N GLY A 464 21.34 8.08 2.62
CA GLY A 464 20.26 7.81 1.68
C GLY A 464 20.73 7.71 0.23
N ASP A 465 21.62 8.60 -0.22
CA ASP A 465 22.20 8.52 -1.57
C ASP A 465 23.01 7.22 -1.77
N ALA A 466 23.74 6.80 -0.74
CA ALA A 466 24.46 5.54 -0.76
C ALA A 466 23.50 4.34 -0.80
N TRP A 467 22.41 4.39 -0.03
CA TRP A 467 21.35 3.39 -0.04
C TRP A 467 20.66 3.28 -1.42
N CYS A 468 20.35 4.41 -2.07
CA CYS A 468 19.77 4.42 -3.41
C CYS A 468 20.69 3.68 -4.40
N LYS A 469 21.99 4.01 -4.39
CA LYS A 469 22.98 3.40 -5.29
C LYS A 469 23.17 1.91 -4.99
N SER A 470 23.25 1.50 -3.73
CA SER A 470 23.41 0.10 -3.36
C SER A 470 22.22 -0.77 -3.75
N ASN A 471 21.02 -0.18 -3.82
CA ASN A 471 19.80 -0.86 -4.26
C ASN A 471 19.55 -0.77 -5.78
N GLY A 472 20.53 -0.26 -6.53
CA GLY A 472 20.51 -0.21 -7.99
C GLY A 472 19.68 0.94 -8.57
N TYR A 473 19.34 1.95 -7.77
CA TYR A 473 18.59 3.12 -8.25
C TYR A 473 19.51 4.21 -8.77
N GLY A 474 19.14 4.78 -9.92
CA GLY A 474 19.75 5.99 -10.44
C GLY A 474 19.24 7.24 -9.73
N ALA A 475 19.93 8.36 -9.95
CA ALA A 475 19.55 9.66 -9.38
C ALA A 475 18.16 10.16 -9.83
N ALA A 476 17.56 9.57 -10.86
CA ALA A 476 16.21 9.90 -11.35
C ALA A 476 15.11 8.97 -10.80
N ASP A 477 15.49 7.94 -10.03
CA ASP A 477 14.59 6.88 -9.55
C ASP A 477 14.56 6.78 -8.03
N CYS A 478 15.48 7.46 -7.34
CA CYS A 478 15.55 7.46 -5.89
C CYS A 478 16.02 8.83 -5.39
N ALA A 479 15.33 9.35 -4.38
CA ALA A 479 15.66 10.64 -3.76
C ALA A 479 15.52 10.55 -2.25
N VAL A 480 16.47 11.13 -1.52
CA VAL A 480 16.38 11.21 -0.06
C VAL A 480 15.39 12.30 0.33
N VAL A 481 14.44 11.94 1.20
CA VAL A 481 13.37 12.81 1.64
C VAL A 481 13.15 12.65 3.14
N ASP A 482 12.73 13.72 3.80
CA ASP A 482 11.94 13.66 5.02
C ASP A 482 10.49 14.07 4.65
N LEU A 483 9.58 14.08 5.62
CA LEU A 483 8.18 14.51 5.43
C LEU A 483 7.89 15.86 6.08
N GLN A 484 8.94 16.63 6.45
CA GLN A 484 8.84 17.94 7.08
C GLN A 484 8.79 19.10 6.08
#